data_AF-A0A661TKA2-F1
#
_entry.id   AF-A0A661TKA2-F1
#
_cell.length_a   1.000
_cell.length_b   1.000
_cell.length_c   1.000
_cell.angle_alpha   90.00
_cell.angle_beta   90.00
_cell.angle_gamma   90.00
#
_symmetry.space_group_name_H-M   'P 1'
#
loop_
_entity.id
_entity.type
_entity.pdbx_description
1 polymer ?
#
loop_
_entity_poly.entity_id
_entity_poly.type
_entity_poly.pdbx_seq_one_letter_code
_entity_poly.pdbx_strand_id
1 'polypeptide(L)' 'MKQLTLEEIKTFATRRNVRKIAVENFLLSLHNNETTRTAYQNLMRDAKMYRWNKETIKAIQEGIDLSIKKSKN' A
#
# COMPACT_ATOMS: atom_id res chain seq x y z
N MET A 1 -12.36 -2.76 -0.73
CA MET A 1 -11.27 -2.11 -1.51
C MET A 1 -11.06 -2.89 -2.80
N LYS A 2 -10.71 -2.24 -3.90
CA LYS A 2 -10.55 -2.92 -5.21
C LYS A 2 -9.10 -3.33 -5.38
N GLN A 3 -8.87 -4.56 -5.83
CA GLN A 3 -7.54 -5.08 -6.07
C GLN A 3 -6.80 -4.21 -7.11
N LEU A 4 -5.58 -3.81 -6.78
CA LEU A 4 -4.69 -3.13 -7.73
C LEU A 4 -4.07 -4.16 -8.67
N THR A 5 -3.81 -3.75 -9.91
CA THR A 5 -3.04 -4.59 -10.85
C THR A 5 -1.55 -4.56 -10.50
N LEU A 6 -0.80 -5.54 -11.01
CA LEU A 6 0.66 -5.56 -10.84
C LEU A 6 1.32 -4.30 -11.40
N GLU A 7 0.83 -3.78 -12.53
CA GLU A 7 1.37 -2.55 -13.13
C GLU A 7 1.09 -1.34 -12.25
N GLU A 8 -0.11 -1.23 -11.65
CA GLU A 8 -0.41 -0.17 -10.68
C GLU A 8 0.50 -0.24 -9.46
N ILE A 9 0.72 -1.44 -8.91
CA ILE A 9 1.63 -1.65 -7.77
C ILE A 9 3.06 -1.27 -8.12
N LYS A 10 3.54 -1.64 -9.33
CA LYS A 10 4.88 -1.29 -9.81
C LYS A 10 5.12 0.22 -9.83
N THR A 11 4.11 1.04 -10.13
CA THR A 11 4.25 2.51 -10.10
C THR A 11 4.65 3.07 -8.72
N PHE A 12 4.28 2.37 -7.64
CA PHE A 12 4.66 2.72 -6.27
C PHE A 12 5.97 2.05 -5.86
N ALA A 13 6.14 0.78 -6.21
CA ALA A 13 7.26 -0.04 -5.78
C ALA A 13 8.61 0.35 -6.44
N THR A 14 8.57 1.02 -7.59
CA THR A 14 9.77 1.46 -8.34
C THR A 14 10.24 2.88 -7.99
N ARG A 15 9.57 3.57 -7.05
CA ARG A 15 9.93 4.93 -6.66
C ARG A 15 11.28 4.99 -5.93
N ARG A 16 11.94 6.14 -6.01
CA ARG A 16 13.22 6.38 -5.36
C ARG A 16 13.10 6.19 -3.83
N ASN A 17 14.08 5.51 -3.23
CA ASN A 17 14.20 5.27 -1.78
C ASN A 17 13.04 4.45 -1.18
N VAL A 18 12.22 3.78 -1.99
CA VAL A 18 11.16 2.90 -1.53
C VAL A 18 11.69 1.48 -1.35
N ARG A 19 11.23 0.80 -0.29
CA ARG A 19 11.44 -0.64 -0.13
C ARG A 19 10.45 -1.40 -1.01
N LYS A 20 10.87 -1.73 -2.23
CA LYS A 20 10.08 -2.41 -3.25
C LYS A 20 9.23 -3.57 -2.70
N ILE A 21 9.86 -4.52 -2.01
CA ILE A 21 9.20 -5.72 -1.46
C ILE A 21 8.10 -5.36 -0.46
N ALA A 22 8.29 -4.33 0.37
CA ALA A 22 7.26 -3.90 1.31
C ALA A 22 6.02 -3.36 0.60
N VAL A 23 6.21 -2.56 -0.44
CA VAL A 23 5.12 -2.02 -1.25
C VAL A 23 4.38 -3.11 -2.00
N GLU A 24 5.12 -4.01 -2.65
CA GLU A 24 4.53 -5.13 -3.40
C GLU A 24 3.70 -6.02 -2.46
N ASN A 25 4.27 -6.47 -1.35
CA ASN A 25 3.58 -7.36 -0.42
C ASN A 25 2.34 -6.72 0.21
N PHE A 26 2.45 -5.46 0.63
CA PHE A 26 1.33 -4.77 1.27
C PHE A 26 0.20 -4.52 0.26
N LEU A 27 0.51 -3.97 -0.92
CA LEU A 27 -0.52 -3.64 -1.90
C LEU A 27 -1.15 -4.87 -2.57
N LEU A 28 -0.41 -5.97 -2.72
CA LEU A 28 -0.95 -7.25 -3.22
C LEU A 28 -2.02 -7.82 -2.29
N SER A 29 -1.82 -7.69 -0.98
CA SER A 29 -2.72 -8.20 0.07
C SER A 29 -3.75 -7.17 0.54
N LEU A 30 -3.77 -5.97 -0.04
CA LEU A 30 -4.61 -4.86 0.40
C LEU A 30 -6.11 -5.20 0.38
N HIS A 31 -6.58 -5.95 -0.63
CA HIS A 31 -7.98 -6.37 -0.75
C HIS A 31 -8.49 -7.24 0.41
N ASN A 32 -7.59 -7.87 1.19
CA ASN A 32 -7.94 -8.65 2.37
C ASN A 32 -8.33 -7.78 3.57
N ASN A 33 -8.13 -6.46 3.49
CA ASN A 33 -8.57 -5.55 4.53
C ASN A 33 -10.05 -5.19 4.32
N GLU A 34 -10.85 -5.36 5.37
CA GLU A 34 -12.30 -5.10 5.34
C GLU A 34 -12.62 -3.61 5.12
N THR A 35 -11.82 -2.72 5.71
CA THR A 35 -12.07 -1.27 5.66
C THR A 35 -10.80 -0.47 5.37
N THR A 36 -11.00 0.75 4.85
CA THR A 36 -9.96 1.78 4.73
C THR A 36 -9.21 1.99 6.06
N ARG A 37 -9.96 2.07 7.18
CA ARG A 37 -9.38 2.29 8.50
C ARG A 37 -8.45 1.13 8.88
N THR A 38 -8.87 -0.10 8.64
CA THR A 38 -8.08 -1.31 8.90
C THR A 38 -6.78 -1.32 8.08
N ALA A 39 -6.84 -0.96 6.79
CA ALA A 39 -5.66 -0.87 5.95
C ALA A 39 -4.63 0.14 6.47
N TYR A 40 -5.07 1.35 6.84
CA TYR A 40 -4.18 2.36 7.41
C TYR A 40 -3.59 1.93 8.77
N GLN A 41 -4.38 1.27 9.62
CA GLN A 41 -3.88 0.74 10.90
C GLN A 41 -2.83 -0.36 10.69
N ASN A 42 -3.06 -1.28 9.75
CA ASN A 42 -2.11 -2.32 9.39
C ASN A 42 -0.82 -1.73 8.82
N LEU A 43 -0.92 -0.72 7.95
CA LEU A 43 0.25 0.00 7.44
C LEU A 43 1.08 0.59 8.59
N MET A 44 0.45 1.30 9.52
CA MET A 44 1.19 1.92 10.63
C MET A 44 1.83 0.89 11.55
N ARG A 45 1.16 -0.25 11.77
CA ARG A 45 1.71 -1.38 12.55
C ARG A 45 2.93 -1.99 11.86
N ASP A 46 2.82 -2.35 10.59
CA ASP A 46 3.90 -2.97 9.81
C ASP A 46 5.07 -2.01 9.63
N ALA A 47 4.79 -0.74 9.33
CA ALA A 47 5.82 0.28 9.18
C ALA A 47 6.65 0.45 10.47
N LYS A 48 6.01 0.40 11.63
CA LYS A 48 6.69 0.43 12.93
C LYS A 48 7.49 -0.85 13.18
N MET A 49 6.88 -2.01 12.95
CA MET A 49 7.50 -3.32 13.19
C MET A 49 8.75 -3.55 12.33
N TYR A 50 8.65 -3.21 11.04
CA TYR A 50 9.72 -3.44 10.05
C TYR A 50 10.59 -2.20 9.78
N ARG A 51 10.36 -1.11 10.53
CA ARG A 51 11.08 0.17 10.42
C ARG A 51 11.11 0.67 8.97
N TRP A 52 9.95 0.71 8.32
CA TRP A 52 9.85 1.25 6.96
C TRP A 52 10.11 2.76 6.95
N ASN A 53 10.76 3.22 5.89
CA ASN A 53 11.07 4.64 5.74
C ASN A 53 9.84 5.43 5.26
N LYS A 54 9.90 6.76 5.39
CA LYS A 54 8.81 7.67 5.01
C LYS A 54 8.35 7.50 3.56
N GLU A 55 9.28 7.24 2.63
CA GLU A 55 8.96 7.09 1.21
C GLU A 55 8.19 5.79 0.94
N THR A 56 8.54 4.71 1.63
CA THR A 56 7.82 3.44 1.57
C THR A 56 6.41 3.58 2.13
N ILE A 57 6.28 4.23 3.29
CA ILE A 57 4.96 4.49 3.91
C ILE A 57 4.10 5.31 2.96
N LYS A 58 4.63 6.42 2.43
CA LYS A 58 3.91 7.29 1.48
C LYS A 58 3.48 6.53 0.23
N ALA A 59 4.37 5.73 -0.36
CA ALA A 59 4.04 4.92 -1.54
C ALA A 59 2.88 3.94 -1.28
N ILE A 60 2.83 3.33 -0.08
CA ILE A 60 1.72 2.43 0.29
C ILE A 60 0.44 3.24 0.56
N GLN A 61 0.51 4.39 1.24
CA GLN A 61 -0.66 5.25 1.46
C GLN A 61 -1.32 5.65 0.14
N GLU A 62 -0.54 6.10 -0.83
CA GLU A 62 -1.07 6.46 -2.16
C GLU A 62 -1.65 5.25 -2.91
N GLY A 63 -1.08 4.05 -2.72
CA GLY A 63 -1.67 2.81 -3.24
C GLY A 63 -3.01 2.46 -2.58
N ILE A 64 -3.13 2.65 -1.26
CA ILE A 64 -4.40 2.51 -0.52
C ILE A 64 -5.46 3.47 -1.10
N ASP A 65 -5.10 4.74 -1.28
CA ASP A 65 -6.01 5.76 -1.82
C ASP A 65 -6.47 5.43 -3.25
N LEU A 66 -5.57 4.96 -4.11
CA LEU A 66 -5.91 4.49 -5.45
C LEU A 66 -6.93 3.33 -5.40
N SER A 67 -6.69 2.34 -4.54
CA SER A 67 -7.59 1.19 -4.36
C SER A 67 -8.99 1.62 -3.90
N ILE A 68 -9.07 2.58 -2.99
CA ILE A 68 -10.33 3.15 -2.49
C ILE A 68 -11.06 3.91 -3.60
N LYS A 69 -10.35 4.76 -4.33
CA LYS A 69 -10.92 5.50 -5.47
C LYS A 69 -11.53 4.53 -6.49
N LYS A 70 -10.84 3.43 -6.77
CA LYS A 70 -11.30 2.37 -7.67
C LYS A 70 -12.49 1.56 -7.15
N SER A 71 -12.76 1.54 -5.85
CA SER A 71 -13.98 0.91 -5.29
C SER A 71 -15.23 1.78 -5.42
N LYS A 72 -15.07 3.08 -5.62
CA LYS A 72 -16.19 4.03 -5.77
C LYS A 72 -16.63 4.23 -7.23
N ASN A 73 -15.84 3.71 -8.17
CA ASN A 73 -16.07 3.73 -9.62
C ASN A 73 -16.44 2.32 -10.10
#